data_AF-A0A7W6FA11-F1
#
_entry.id   AF-A0A7W6FA11-F1
#
_cell.length_a   1.000
_cell.length_b   1.000
_cell.length_c   1.000
_cell.angle_alpha   90.00
_cell.angle_beta   90.00
_cell.angle_gamma   90.00
#
_symmetry.space_group_name_H-M   'P 1'
#
loop_
_entity.id
_entity.type
_entity.pdbx_description
1 polymer ?
#
loop_
_entity_poly.entity_id
_entity_poly.type
_entity_poly.pdbx_seq_one_letter_code
_entity_poly.pdbx_strand_id
1 'polypeptide(L)'
;MRYRAEPSGITLRDEDAALIKGMLLRGDRQHDIAAWFGVNGGRVAEIVTGQRFSEVPTASSDELPPPGPYPRGRDAVAAIHALSVAKKALVAAEEIIRRHTP
;
A
#
# COMPACT_ATOMS: atom_id res chain seq x y z
N MET A 1 -16.34 -27.14 0.10
CA MET A 1 -15.57 -26.61 1.25
C MET A 1 -15.14 -25.19 0.92
N ARG A 2 -15.48 -24.17 1.72
CA ARG A 2 -15.00 -22.79 1.50
C ARG A 2 -13.62 -22.66 2.17
N TYR A 3 -12.56 -22.62 1.38
CA TYR A 3 -11.21 -22.32 1.87
C TYR A 3 -11.13 -20.83 2.19
N ARG A 4 -10.67 -20.49 3.40
CA ARG A 4 -10.42 -19.13 3.85
C ARG A 4 -8.93 -18.98 4.08
N ALA A 5 -8.33 -17.95 3.49
CA ALA A 5 -6.94 -17.61 3.77
C ALA A 5 -6.76 -17.20 5.23
N GLU A 6 -5.55 -17.42 5.76
CA GLU A 6 -5.19 -16.95 7.09
C GLU A 6 -5.40 -15.43 7.21
N PRO A 7 -5.83 -14.94 8.39
CA PRO A 7 -5.99 -13.52 8.62
C PRO A 7 -4.63 -12.80 8.52
N SER A 8 -4.62 -11.59 7.95
CA SER A 8 -3.37 -10.84 7.71
C SER A 8 -2.68 -10.33 8.99
N GLY A 9 -3.27 -10.54 10.17
CA GLY A 9 -2.82 -9.95 11.42
C GLY A 9 -3.12 -8.46 11.58
N ILE A 10 -3.68 -7.81 10.55
CA ILE A 10 -4.00 -6.38 10.55
C ILE A 10 -5.45 -6.17 11.01
N THR A 11 -5.62 -5.26 11.97
CA THR A 11 -6.93 -4.83 12.47
C THR A 11 -7.24 -3.42 11.96
N LEU A 12 -8.27 -3.30 11.12
CA LEU A 12 -8.76 -2.01 10.64
C LEU A 12 -9.49 -1.25 11.76
N ARG A 13 -9.28 0.06 11.82
CA ARG A 13 -9.90 1.03 12.74
C ARG A 13 -10.81 1.98 11.97
N ASP A 14 -11.52 2.84 12.71
CA ASP A 14 -12.46 3.82 12.12
C ASP A 14 -11.76 4.74 11.11
N GLU A 15 -10.55 5.21 11.41
CA GLU A 15 -9.72 6.01 10.50
C GLU A 15 -9.46 5.28 9.17
N ASP A 16 -9.13 3.98 9.23
CA ASP A 16 -8.90 3.16 8.04
C ASP A 16 -10.19 2.99 7.23
N ALA A 17 -11.33 2.81 7.90
CA ALA A 17 -12.62 2.69 7.24
C ALA A 17 -13.04 4.00 6.54
N ALA A 18 -12.77 5.16 7.15
CA ALA A 18 -13.01 6.47 6.54
C ALA A 18 -12.21 6.63 5.24
N LEU A 19 -10.91 6.27 5.27
CA LEU A 19 -10.04 6.28 4.10
C LEU A 19 -10.50 5.28 3.03
N ILE A 20 -10.86 4.05 3.40
CA ILE A 20 -11.37 3.03 2.47
C ILE A 20 -12.62 3.53 1.73
N LYS A 21 -13.57 4.14 2.45
CA LYS A 21 -14.77 4.74 1.86
C LYS A 21 -14.40 5.88 0.90
N GLY A 22 -13.44 6.72 1.28
CA GLY A 22 -13.00 7.85 0.46
C GLY A 22 -12.29 7.41 -0.82
N MET A 23 -11.42 6.40 -0.72
CA MET A 23 -10.78 5.76 -1.87
C MET A 23 -11.81 5.14 -2.82
N LEU A 24 -12.83 4.46 -2.28
CA LEU A 24 -13.92 3.93 -3.11
C LEU A 24 -14.70 5.05 -3.81
N LEU A 25 -15.03 6.13 -3.10
CA LEU A 25 -15.75 7.29 -3.65
C LEU A 25 -14.94 7.97 -4.76
N ARG A 26 -13.61 8.03 -4.62
CA ARG A 26 -12.68 8.51 -5.65
C ARG A 26 -12.66 7.63 -6.91
N GLY A 27 -13.12 6.38 -6.81
CA GLY A 27 -13.16 5.42 -7.92
C GLY A 27 -12.07 4.35 -7.86
N ASP A 28 -11.33 4.23 -6.76
CA ASP A 28 -10.30 3.22 -6.60
C ASP A 28 -10.91 1.82 -6.54
N ARG A 29 -10.20 0.83 -7.09
CA ARG A 29 -10.69 -0.55 -7.12
C ARG A 29 -10.49 -1.20 -5.75
N GLN A 30 -11.45 -2.02 -5.30
CA GLN A 30 -11.37 -2.69 -3.99
C GLN A 30 -10.10 -3.53 -3.80
N HIS A 31 -9.54 -4.12 -4.86
CA HIS A 31 -8.27 -4.86 -4.76
C HIS A 31 -7.06 -3.94 -4.58
N ASP A 32 -7.06 -2.74 -5.16
CA ASP A 32 -6.01 -1.75 -4.94
C ASP A 32 -6.11 -1.18 -3.52
N ILE A 33 -7.33 -0.90 -3.06
CA ILE A 33 -7.59 -0.51 -1.66
C ILE A 33 -7.09 -1.61 -0.71
N ALA A 34 -7.43 -2.87 -0.94
CA ALA A 34 -6.98 -3.98 -0.11
C ALA A 34 -5.45 -4.11 -0.08
N ALA A 35 -4.79 -3.90 -1.22
CA ALA A 35 -3.34 -3.90 -1.34
C ALA A 35 -2.70 -2.77 -0.52
N TRP A 36 -3.27 -1.55 -0.54
CA TRP A 36 -2.80 -0.43 0.28
C TRP A 36 -2.78 -0.76 1.78
N PHE A 37 -3.87 -1.34 2.28
CA PHE A 37 -4.00 -1.68 3.70
C PHE A 37 -3.37 -3.04 4.08
N GLY A 38 -2.88 -3.82 3.12
CA GLY A 38 -2.35 -5.16 3.36
C GLY A 38 -3.40 -6.15 3.92
N VAL A 39 -4.67 -5.96 3.60
CA VAL A 39 -5.78 -6.78 4.11
C VAL A 39 -6.38 -7.68 3.03
N ASN A 40 -7.12 -8.71 3.46
CA ASN A 40 -7.94 -9.50 2.55
C ASN A 40 -9.04 -8.65 1.92
N GLY A 41 -9.29 -8.79 0.62
CA GLY A 41 -10.31 -8.01 -0.10
C GLY A 41 -11.73 -8.14 0.48
N GLY A 42 -12.05 -9.27 1.12
CA GLY A 42 -13.30 -9.43 1.86
C GLY A 42 -13.48 -8.41 3.01
N ARG A 43 -12.40 -7.96 3.65
CA ARG A 43 -12.46 -6.93 4.69
C ARG A 43 -12.83 -5.56 4.13
N VAL A 44 -12.32 -5.24 2.96
CA VAL A 44 -12.73 -4.02 2.23
C VAL A 44 -14.20 -4.15 1.84
N ALA A 45 -14.62 -5.29 1.30
CA ALA A 45 -16.02 -5.53 0.92
C ALA A 45 -17.00 -5.39 2.10
N GLU A 46 -16.63 -5.86 3.31
CA GLU A 46 -17.42 -5.66 4.54
C GLU A 46 -17.65 -4.16 4.86
N ILE A 47 -16.66 -3.30 4.60
CA ILE A 47 -16.77 -1.84 4.80
C ILE A 47 -17.59 -1.20 3.68
N VAL A 48 -17.33 -1.58 2.43
CA VAL A 48 -18.03 -1.03 1.26
C VAL A 48 -19.52 -1.34 1.28
N THR A 49 -19.90 -2.53 1.75
CA THR A 49 -21.30 -2.94 1.89
C THR A 49 -21.96 -2.43 3.16
N GLY A 50 -21.23 -1.72 4.02
CA GLY A 50 -21.74 -1.19 5.29
C GLY A 50 -21.94 -2.24 6.39
N GLN A 51 -21.46 -3.48 6.21
CA GLN A 51 -21.54 -4.53 7.25
C GLN A 51 -20.68 -4.19 8.47
N ARG A 52 -19.61 -3.42 8.27
CA ARG A 52 -18.75 -2.91 9.34
C ARG A 52 -18.50 -1.43 9.14
N PHE A 53 -18.33 -0.71 10.25
CA PHE A 53 -18.05 0.72 10.25
C PHE A 53 -19.10 1.55 9.51
N SER A 54 -20.38 1.15 9.54
CA SER A 54 -21.47 1.86 8.84
C SER A 54 -21.51 3.35 9.20
N GLU A 55 -21.37 3.67 10.48
CA GLU A 55 -21.46 5.02 11.05
C GLU A 55 -20.24 5.90 10.80
N VAL A 56 -19.12 5.31 10.35
CA VAL A 56 -17.88 6.06 10.14
C VAL A 56 -18.03 6.96 8.90
N PRO A 57 -17.81 8.29 9.02
CA PRO A 57 -17.88 9.19 7.88
C PRO A 57 -16.77 8.89 6.87
N THR A 58 -16.99 9.33 5.62
CA THR A 58 -15.99 9.20 4.56
C THR A 58 -14.89 10.24 4.75
N ALA A 59 -13.62 9.86 4.62
CA ALA A 59 -12.50 10.79 4.68
C ALA A 59 -12.55 11.82 3.53
N SER A 60 -12.00 13.01 3.74
CA SER A 60 -11.94 14.04 2.71
C SER A 60 -10.89 13.72 1.65
N SER A 61 -11.02 14.30 0.45
CA SER A 61 -10.15 13.96 -0.69
C SER A 61 -8.68 14.30 -0.45
N ASP A 62 -8.39 15.29 0.39
CA ASP A 62 -7.06 15.75 0.79
C ASP A 62 -6.37 14.85 1.81
N GLU A 63 -7.12 13.99 2.51
CA GLU A 63 -6.59 12.99 3.45
C GLU A 63 -6.26 11.67 2.76
N LEU A 64 -6.74 11.46 1.53
CA LEU A 64 -6.60 10.18 0.85
C LEU A 64 -5.15 9.91 0.43
N PRO A 65 -4.71 8.64 0.50
CA PRO A 65 -3.43 8.26 -0.08
C PRO A 65 -3.43 8.50 -1.60
N PRO A 66 -2.25 8.55 -2.25
CA PRO A 66 -2.16 8.67 -3.70
C PRO A 66 -3.01 7.61 -4.42
N PRO A 67 -3.63 7.91 -5.57
CA PRO A 67 -4.40 6.93 -6.32
C PRO A 67 -3.50 5.78 -6.79
N GLY A 68 -4.04 4.56 -6.74
CA GLY A 68 -3.36 3.36 -7.23
C GLY A 68 -3.23 3.31 -8.77
N PRO A 69 -2.69 2.20 -9.32
CA PRO A 69 -2.39 0.94 -8.64
C PRO A 69 -1.12 1.00 -7.78
N TYR A 70 -1.13 0.30 -6.66
CA TYR A 70 0.03 0.21 -5.78
C TYR A 70 1.00 -0.88 -6.23
N PRO A 71 2.31 -0.75 -5.94
CA PRO A 71 3.29 -1.77 -6.29
C PRO A 71 2.87 -3.14 -5.77
N ARG A 72 2.84 -4.13 -6.66
CA ARG A 72 2.67 -5.52 -6.24
C ARG A 72 3.91 -5.92 -5.44
N GLY A 73 3.78 -6.87 -4.52
CA GLY A 73 4.92 -7.35 -3.70
C GLY A 73 6.14 -7.73 -4.55
N ARG A 74 5.92 -8.36 -5.72
CA ARG A 74 7.00 -8.67 -6.67
C ARG A 74 7.69 -7.43 -7.25
N ASP A 75 6.92 -6.39 -7.56
CA ASP A 75 7.40 -5.15 -8.18
C ASP A 75 8.18 -4.35 -7.12
N ALA A 76 7.72 -4.35 -5.87
CA ALA A 76 8.41 -3.77 -4.74
C ALA A 76 9.76 -4.45 -4.44
N VAL A 77 9.80 -5.79 -4.43
CA VAL A 77 11.07 -6.54 -4.25
C VAL A 77 12.06 -6.24 -5.39
N ALA A 78 11.59 -6.19 -6.64
CA ALA A 78 12.42 -5.83 -7.78
C ALA A 78 12.99 -4.41 -7.63
N ALA A 79 12.17 -3.45 -7.19
CA ALA A 79 12.59 -2.07 -6.95
C ALA A 79 13.66 -1.98 -5.83
N ILE A 80 13.46 -2.69 -4.71
CA ILE A 80 14.44 -2.74 -3.62
C ILE A 80 15.78 -3.31 -4.10
N HIS A 81 15.74 -4.38 -4.90
CA HIS A 81 16.94 -4.97 -5.47
C HIS A 81 17.67 -3.98 -6.39
N ALA A 82 16.94 -3.31 -7.29
CA ALA A 82 17.50 -2.30 -8.19
C ALA A 82 18.15 -1.13 -7.41
N LEU A 83 17.49 -0.64 -6.36
CA LEU A 83 18.03 0.40 -5.49
C LEU A 83 19.32 -0.03 -4.77
N SER A 84 19.39 -1.28 -4.33
CA SER A 84 20.61 -1.84 -3.71
C SER A 84 21.79 -1.87 -4.69
N VAL A 85 21.55 -2.26 -5.95
CA VAL A 85 22.56 -2.22 -7.00
C VAL A 85 23.02 -0.80 -7.29
N ALA A 86 22.07 0.13 -7.45
CA ALA A 86 22.37 1.54 -7.69
C ALA A 86 23.22 2.15 -6.55
N LYS A 87 22.86 1.87 -5.29
CA LYS A 87 23.61 2.32 -4.12
C LYS A 87 25.06 1.81 -4.15
N LYS A 88 25.29 0.54 -4.47
CA LYS A 88 26.65 -0.02 -4.57
C LYS A 88 27.47 0.66 -5.66
N ALA A 89 26.85 0.93 -6.81
CA ALA A 89 27.51 1.63 -7.91
C ALA A 89 27.91 3.06 -7.52
N LEU A 90 27.04 3.79 -6.83
CA LEU A 90 27.33 5.14 -6.32
C LEU A 90 28.48 5.14 -5.32
N VAL A 91 28.51 4.19 -4.37
CA VAL A 91 29.62 4.06 -3.40
C VAL A 91 30.95 3.79 -4.12
N ALA A 92 30.95 2.88 -5.09
CA ALA A 92 32.15 2.58 -5.87
C ALA A 92 32.63 3.80 -6.68
N ALA A 93 31.71 4.56 -7.30
CA ALA A 93 32.05 5.79 -8.02
C ALA A 93 32.63 6.86 -7.08
N GLU A 94 32.06 7.02 -5.89
CA GLU A 94 32.56 7.94 -4.88
C GLU A 94 33.98 7.58 -4.41
N GLU A 95 34.25 6.30 -4.15
CA GLU A 95 35.60 5.84 -3.79
C GLU A 95 36.62 6.13 -4.90
N ILE A 96 36.23 5.95 -6.17
CA ILE A 96 37.09 6.26 -7.31
C ILE A 96 37.43 7.76 -7.33
N ILE A 97 36.43 8.63 -7.17
CA ILE A 97 36.64 10.09 -7.17
C ILE A 97 37.53 10.51 -6.00
N ARG A 98 37.27 10.00 -4.78
CA ARG A 98 38.09 10.31 -3.60
C ARG A 98 39.54 9.87 -3.74
N ARG A 99 39.83 8.76 -4.42
CA ARG A 99 41.22 8.31 -4.68
C ARG A 99 41.95 9.18 -5.70
N HIS A 100 41.24 9.90 -6.57
CA HIS A 100 41.82 10.71 -7.64
C HIS A 100 41.72 12.22 -7.41
N THR A 101 41.14 12.64 -6.28
CA THR A 101 41.08 14.05 -5.86
C THR A 101 42.04 14.19 -4.68
N PRO A 102 43.07 15.06 -4.76
CA PRO A 102 44.10 15.21 -3.72
C PRO A 102 43.56 15.78 -2.41
#